data_AF-A0A372QC46-F1
#
_entry.id   AF-A0A372QC46-F1
#
_cell.length_a   1.000
_cell.length_b   1.000
_cell.length_c   1.000
_cell.angle_alpha   90.00
_cell.angle_beta   90.00
_cell.angle_gamma   90.00
#
_symmetry.space_group_name_H-M   'P 1'
#
loop_
_entity.id
_entity.type
_entity.pdbx_description
1 polymer ?
#
loop_
_entity_poly.entity_id
_entity_poly.type
_entity_poly.pdbx_seq_one_letter_code
_entity_poly.pdbx_strand_id
1 'polypeptide(L)'
;MSDKQFNSNSNNDPTSQYIKEIIFEEDLGIIGDNLANLCFKEINEGKEEIIIKQHVIDYINNHKLDLHEFYNWLLNNQNDSNSIYLLGYFNYHGIKTNVNRQKALKLY
;
A
#
# COMPACT_ATOMS: atom_id res chain seq x y z
N MET A 1 -12.78 -61.63 -11.25
CA MET A 1 -11.68 -60.64 -11.31
C MET A 1 -12.23 -59.30 -10.87
N SER A 2 -11.90 -58.88 -9.65
CA SER A 2 -12.05 -57.51 -9.16
C SER A 2 -11.15 -57.42 -7.94
N ASP A 3 -9.96 -56.88 -8.15
CA ASP A 3 -8.93 -56.75 -7.11
C ASP A 3 -9.21 -55.50 -6.26
N LYS A 4 -9.13 -55.69 -4.94
CA LYS A 4 -8.84 -54.63 -3.98
C LYS A 4 -7.31 -54.54 -3.85
N GLN A 5 -6.73 -53.35 -3.96
CA GLN A 5 -6.08 -52.63 -2.84
C GLN A 5 -5.26 -51.41 -3.30
N PHE A 6 -5.29 -50.42 -2.41
CA PHE A 6 -4.52 -49.18 -2.30
C PHE A 6 -3.02 -49.30 -2.62
N ASN A 7 -2.42 -48.27 -3.25
CA ASN A 7 -1.25 -47.60 -2.70
C ASN A 7 -1.04 -46.17 -3.28
N SER A 8 -0.51 -45.30 -2.43
CA SER A 8 -0.29 -43.86 -2.51
C SER A 8 0.74 -43.38 -3.54
N ASN A 9 0.61 -42.10 -3.94
CA ASN A 9 1.66 -41.05 -3.94
C ASN A 9 1.02 -39.77 -4.52
N SER A 10 0.59 -38.82 -3.69
CA SER A 10 1.39 -37.69 -3.20
C SER A 10 2.32 -37.12 -4.27
N ASN A 11 1.97 -35.94 -4.77
CA ASN A 11 2.86 -34.79 -4.90
C ASN A 11 1.97 -33.57 -5.18
N ASN A 12 1.27 -33.12 -4.13
CA ASN A 12 0.89 -31.72 -4.04
C ASN A 12 2.19 -30.96 -3.83
N ASP A 13 2.70 -30.32 -4.88
CA ASP A 13 3.85 -29.44 -4.77
C ASP A 13 3.42 -28.19 -3.97
N PRO A 14 3.86 -27.99 -2.71
CA PRO A 14 3.44 -26.84 -1.90
C PRO A 14 4.36 -25.63 -2.12
N THR A 15 5.21 -25.63 -3.15
CA THR A 15 6.39 -24.75 -3.18
C THR A 15 6.29 -23.55 -4.12
N SER A 16 5.07 -23.10 -4.41
CA SER A 16 4.85 -21.68 -4.76
C SER A 16 3.94 -21.03 -3.72
N GLN A 17 4.29 -21.20 -2.45
CA GLN A 17 3.88 -20.24 -1.43
C GLN A 17 4.55 -18.92 -1.80
N TYR A 18 3.81 -18.04 -2.46
CA TYR A 18 4.13 -16.63 -2.57
C TYR A 18 4.43 -16.16 -1.15
N ILE A 19 5.72 -16.05 -0.81
CA ILE A 19 6.13 -15.44 0.44
C ILE A 19 5.71 -13.98 0.27
N LYS A 20 4.51 -13.64 0.77
CA LYS A 20 4.15 -12.26 1.00
C LYS A 20 5.23 -11.76 1.94
N GLU A 21 6.13 -10.95 1.42
CA GLU A 21 7.16 -10.29 2.21
C GLU A 21 6.41 -9.55 3.31
N ILE A 22 6.50 -10.03 4.55
CA ILE A 22 5.78 -9.47 5.69
C ILE A 22 6.46 -8.13 5.96
N ILE A 23 5.89 -7.05 5.45
CA ILE A 23 6.35 -5.70 5.77
C ILE A 23 5.92 -5.42 7.21
N PHE A 24 6.88 -5.12 8.08
CA PHE A 24 6.58 -4.81 9.48
C PHE A 24 6.02 -3.37 9.59
N GLU A 25 5.27 -3.07 10.65
CA GLU A 25 4.70 -1.73 10.84
C GLU A 25 5.77 -0.63 10.89
N GLU A 26 6.96 -0.94 11.43
CA GLU A 26 8.10 -0.01 11.45
C GLU A 26 8.59 0.31 10.04
N ASP A 27 8.62 -0.69 9.14
CA ASP A 27 8.98 -0.50 7.73
C ASP A 27 7.94 0.35 7.02
N LEU A 28 6.64 0.15 7.31
CA LEU A 28 5.56 0.98 6.75
C LEU A 28 5.68 2.45 7.19
N GLY A 29 6.15 2.71 8.41
CA GLY A 29 6.46 4.07 8.89
C GLY A 29 7.51 4.76 8.04
N ILE A 30 8.67 4.11 7.84
CA ILE A 30 9.75 4.63 7.00
C ILE A 30 9.28 4.88 5.57
N ILE A 31 8.50 3.94 5.02
CA ILE A 31 7.94 4.03 3.67
C ILE A 31 6.96 5.20 3.56
N GLY A 32 6.11 5.40 4.58
CA GLY A 32 5.17 6.53 4.68
C GLY A 32 5.88 7.87 4.73
N ASP A 33 6.91 8.00 5.57
CA ASP A 33 7.71 9.22 5.67
C ASP A 33 8.39 9.57 4.34
N ASN A 34 8.99 8.58 3.69
CA ASN A 34 9.63 8.77 2.39
C ASN A 34 8.63 9.18 1.30
N LEU A 35 7.43 8.59 1.30
CA LEU A 35 6.37 8.95 0.34
C LEU A 35 5.84 10.37 0.59
N ALA A 36 5.63 10.78 1.84
CA ALA A 36 5.23 12.14 2.17
C ALA A 36 6.30 13.16 1.77
N ASN A 37 7.58 12.86 2.05
CA ASN A 37 8.72 13.67 1.66
C ASN A 37 8.83 13.82 0.14
N LEU A 38 8.58 12.75 -0.62
CA LEU A 38 8.49 12.81 -2.09
C LEU A 38 7.42 13.82 -2.51
N CYS A 39 6.19 13.70 -1.99
CA CYS A 39 5.11 14.63 -2.31
C CYS A 39 5.49 16.09 -2.01
N PHE A 40 6.00 16.37 -0.80
CA PHE A 40 6.37 17.73 -0.40
C PHE A 40 7.50 18.31 -1.24
N LYS A 41 8.51 17.49 -1.56
CA LYS A 41 9.60 17.90 -2.45
C LYS A 41 9.06 18.32 -3.81
N GLU A 42 8.19 17.51 -4.41
CA GLU A 42 7.65 17.77 -5.74
C GLU A 42 6.70 18.96 -5.78
N ILE A 43 5.90 19.16 -4.73
CA ILE A 43 5.09 20.37 -4.55
C ILE A 43 5.99 21.61 -4.48
N ASN A 44 7.08 21.57 -3.71
CA ASN A 44 8.01 22.69 -3.56
C ASN A 44 8.81 22.96 -4.85
N GLU A 45 9.03 21.94 -5.68
CA GLU A 45 9.59 22.07 -7.03
C GLU A 45 8.59 22.63 -8.05
N GLY A 46 7.32 22.82 -7.65
CA GLY A 46 6.26 23.34 -8.51
C GLY A 46 5.73 22.34 -9.52
N LYS A 47 5.89 21.03 -9.29
CA LYS A 47 5.36 20.00 -10.19
C LYS A 47 3.84 20.00 -10.18
N GLU A 48 3.26 19.72 -11.35
CA GLU A 48 1.81 19.62 -11.49
C GLU A 48 1.26 18.44 -10.68
N GLU A 49 0.08 18.63 -10.09
CA GLU A 49 -0.61 17.65 -9.23
C GLU A 49 -0.73 16.26 -9.90
N ILE A 50 -1.00 16.22 -11.21
CA ILE A 50 -1.14 14.97 -11.97
C ILE A 50 0.18 14.18 -12.05
N ILE A 51 1.31 14.89 -12.13
CA ILE A 51 2.65 14.29 -12.15
C ILE A 51 2.98 13.71 -10.77
N ILE A 52 2.72 14.48 -9.72
CA ILE A 52 2.94 14.02 -8.33
C ILE A 52 2.11 12.78 -8.06
N LYS A 53 0.84 12.77 -8.48
CA LYS A 53 -0.04 11.60 -8.34
C LYS A 53 0.54 10.38 -9.05
N GLN A 54 1.06 10.54 -10.26
CA GLN A 54 1.68 9.44 -10.99
C GLN A 54 2.89 8.89 -10.23
N HIS A 55 3.77 9.76 -9.73
CA HIS A 55 4.94 9.33 -8.96
C HIS A 55 4.57 8.65 -7.63
N VAL A 56 3.49 9.07 -6.97
CA VAL A 56 2.96 8.35 -5.79
C VAL A 56 2.55 6.94 -6.15
N ILE A 57 1.82 6.75 -7.26
CA ILE A 57 1.42 5.41 -7.73
C ILE A 57 2.64 4.57 -8.11
N ASP A 58 3.61 5.16 -8.81
CA ASP A 58 4.84 4.48 -9.21
C ASP A 58 5.67 4.08 -7.98
N TYR A 59 5.76 4.95 -6.98
CA TYR A 59 6.43 4.66 -5.71
C TYR A 59 5.81 3.44 -5.02
N ILE A 60 4.49 3.43 -4.88
CA ILE A 60 3.73 2.32 -4.28
C ILE A 60 3.98 1.01 -5.02
N ASN A 61 3.94 1.04 -6.36
CA ASN A 61 4.17 -0.13 -7.20
C ASN A 61 5.63 -0.63 -7.13
N ASN A 62 6.61 0.28 -7.14
CA ASN A 62 8.04 -0.05 -7.08
C ASN A 62 8.42 -0.66 -5.74
N HIS A 63 7.78 -0.24 -4.65
CA HIS A 63 7.93 -0.83 -3.32
C HIS A 63 7.04 -2.07 -3.11
N LYS A 64 6.27 -2.48 -4.15
CA LYS A 64 5.32 -3.61 -4.10
C LYS A 64 4.39 -3.55 -2.88
N LEU A 65 3.98 -2.35 -2.49
CA LEU A 65 3.17 -2.17 -1.30
C LEU A 65 1.79 -2.78 -1.50
N ASP A 66 1.35 -3.57 -0.54
CA ASP A 66 -0.06 -3.91 -0.42
C ASP A 66 -0.83 -2.64 -0.02
N LEU A 67 -1.50 -2.03 -1.00
CA LEU A 67 -2.31 -0.83 -0.82
C LEU A 67 -3.39 -1.00 0.25
N HIS A 68 -3.88 -2.22 0.50
CA HIS A 68 -4.86 -2.47 1.57
C HIS A 68 -4.19 -2.36 2.95
N GLU A 69 -3.04 -3.02 3.13
CA GLU A 69 -2.29 -2.97 4.39
C GLU A 69 -1.77 -1.56 4.68
N PHE A 70 -1.18 -0.91 3.68
CA PHE A 70 -0.67 0.46 3.86
C PHE A 70 -1.79 1.45 4.19
N TYR A 71 -2.95 1.35 3.54
CA TYR A 71 -4.10 2.21 3.86
C TYR A 71 -4.66 1.94 5.27
N ASN A 72 -4.69 0.70 5.73
CA ASN A 72 -5.09 0.37 7.10
C ASN A 72 -4.08 0.91 8.13
N TRP A 73 -2.79 0.82 7.81
CA TRP A 73 -1.73 1.40 8.63
C TRP A 73 -1.91 2.93 8.74
N LEU A 74 -2.19 3.63 7.64
CA LEU A 74 -2.50 5.08 7.66
C LEU A 74 -3.71 5.42 8.54
N LEU A 75 -4.76 4.58 8.53
CA LEU A 75 -5.94 4.78 9.38
C LEU A 75 -5.60 4.65 10.88
N ASN A 76 -4.69 3.75 11.23
CA ASN A 76 -4.29 3.45 12.61
C ASN A 76 -3.23 4.43 13.16
N ASN A 77 -2.47 5.10 12.29
CA ASN A 77 -1.36 5.99 12.66
C ASN A 77 -1.68 7.48 12.48
N GLN A 78 -2.93 7.89 12.73
CA GLN A 78 -3.36 9.30 12.66
C GLN A 78 -2.84 10.19 13.82
N ASN A 79 -1.85 9.73 14.57
CA ASN A 79 -1.05 10.53 15.49
C ASN A 79 0.22 11.10 14.81
N ASP A 80 0.57 10.59 13.63
CA ASP A 80 1.68 11.08 12.80
C ASP A 80 1.18 12.00 11.68
N SER A 81 1.85 13.13 11.49
CA SER A 81 1.43 14.15 10.51
C SER A 81 1.60 13.68 9.07
N ASN A 82 2.62 12.87 8.76
CA ASN A 82 2.83 12.34 7.41
C ASN A 82 1.71 11.35 7.07
N SER A 83 1.32 10.53 8.04
CA SER A 83 0.22 9.58 7.94
C SER A 83 -1.13 10.27 7.73
N ILE A 84 -1.42 11.33 8.50
CA ILE A 84 -2.62 12.16 8.30
C ILE A 84 -2.63 12.77 6.89
N TYR A 85 -1.51 13.36 6.47
CA TYR A 85 -1.35 13.97 5.15
C TYR A 85 -1.61 12.97 4.03
N LEU A 86 -0.97 11.79 4.07
CA LEU A 86 -1.14 10.73 3.07
C LEU A 86 -2.55 10.17 3.06
N LEU A 87 -3.19 10.02 4.23
CA LEU A 87 -4.59 9.63 4.31
C LEU A 87 -5.50 10.65 3.63
N GLY A 88 -5.25 11.95 3.84
CA GLY A 88 -5.94 13.04 3.14
C GLY A 88 -5.75 12.96 1.63
N TYR A 89 -4.50 12.80 1.20
CA TYR A 89 -4.11 12.66 -0.20
C TYR A 89 -4.82 11.50 -0.89
N PHE A 90 -4.85 10.32 -0.26
CA PHE A 90 -5.51 9.12 -0.81
C PHE A 90 -7.01 9.33 -0.96
N ASN A 91 -7.67 9.98 0.01
CA ASN A 91 -9.09 10.33 -0.09
C ASN A 91 -9.36 11.36 -1.18
N TYR A 92 -8.48 12.36 -1.36
CA TYR A 92 -8.64 13.38 -2.39
C TYR A 92 -8.51 12.78 -3.81
N HIS A 93 -7.54 11.91 -4.02
CA HIS A 93 -7.23 11.34 -5.34
C HIS A 93 -7.92 10.00 -5.65
N GLY A 94 -8.59 9.38 -4.68
CA GLY A 94 -9.24 8.09 -4.84
C GLY A 94 -8.24 6.92 -4.94
N ILE A 95 -7.19 6.95 -4.13
CA ILE A 95 -6.19 5.87 -4.07
C ILE A 95 -6.67 4.86 -3.02
N LYS A 96 -6.83 3.59 -3.39
CA LYS A 96 -7.43 2.49 -2.59
C LYS A 96 -8.90 2.68 -2.17
N THR A 97 -9.40 3.92 -2.16
CA THR A 97 -10.78 4.32 -1.84
C THR A 97 -11.41 5.10 -3.00
N ASN A 98 -12.72 5.29 -2.98
CA ASN A 98 -13.36 6.28 -3.82
C ASN A 98 -12.91 7.69 -3.41
N VAL A 99 -12.90 8.61 -4.37
CA VAL A 99 -12.66 10.04 -4.12
C VAL A 99 -13.65 10.54 -3.05
N ASN A 100 -13.12 11.07 -1.96
CA ASN A 100 -13.85 11.67 -0.86
C ASN A 100 -13.18 12.98 -0.41
N ARG A 101 -13.44 14.04 -1.17
CA ARG A 101 -12.86 15.37 -0.93
C ARG A 101 -13.25 15.96 0.43
N GLN A 102 -14.45 15.65 0.93
CA GLN A 102 -14.88 16.11 2.26
C GLN A 102 -14.05 15.50 3.38
N LYS A 103 -13.74 14.19 3.27
CA LYS A 103 -12.84 13.54 4.23
C LYS A 103 -11.42 14.05 4.10
N ALA A 104 -10.92 14.26 2.88
CA ALA A 104 -9.61 14.84 2.65
C ALA A 104 -9.47 16.23 3.30
N LEU A 105 -10.47 17.11 3.12
CA LEU A 105 -10.47 18.46 3.69
C LEU A 105 -10.48 18.47 5.23
N LYS A 106 -10.99 17.42 5.89
CA LYS A 106 -10.94 17.31 7.37
C LYS A 106 -9.57 16.87 7.89
N LEU A 107 -8.72 16.35 7.01
CA LEU A 107 -7.38 15.86 7.34
C LEU A 107 -6.29 16.88 7.00
N TYR A 108 -6.59 17.85 6.14
CA TYR A 108 -5.76 19.03 5.87
C TYR A 108 -6.08 20.17 6.83
#